data_AF-A0A6J1CY81-F1
#
_entry.id   AF-A0A6J1CY81-F1
#
_cell.length_a   1.000
_cell.length_b   1.000
_cell.length_c   1.000
_cell.angle_alpha   90.00
_cell.angle_beta   90.00
_cell.angle_gamma   90.00
#
_symmetry.space_group_name_H-M   'P 1'
#
loop_
_entity.id
_entity.type
_entity.pdbx_description
1 polymer ?
#
loop_
_entity_poly.entity_id
_entity_poly.type
_entity_poly.pdbx_seq_one_letter_code
_entity_poly.pdbx_strand_id
1 'polypeptide(L)'
;MPEGAKHVSVLRVVIREDFSRTLAERLVLDVIKVLAELDTLPSKNGGKIGSLEEEENGKNEKAMKKKTAEEREREIVSHWRNVTKARKMEMDAANQASPSVTVVAN
;
A
#
# COMPACT_ATOMS: atom_id res chain seq x y z
N MET A 1 4.02 -1.62 17.10
CA MET A 1 3.31 -0.37 16.75
C MET A 1 3.66 0.71 17.76
N PRO A 2 3.75 1.99 17.36
CA PRO A 2 3.84 3.11 18.30
C PRO A 2 2.60 3.16 19.21
N GLU A 3 2.70 3.81 20.37
CA GLU A 3 1.70 3.69 21.44
C GLU A 3 0.27 4.10 21.05
N GLY A 4 0.11 4.99 20.06
CA GLY A 4 -1.19 5.41 19.54
C GLY A 4 -1.89 4.40 18.61
N ALA A 5 -1.25 3.30 18.21
CA ALA A 5 -1.77 2.37 17.21
C ALA A 5 -1.80 0.90 17.67
N LYS A 6 -1.94 0.65 18.98
CA LYS A 6 -1.93 -0.72 19.56
C LYS A 6 -3.05 -1.63 19.04
N HIS A 7 -4.18 -1.07 18.57
CA HIS A 7 -5.29 -1.81 17.99
C HIS A 7 -5.12 -2.13 16.50
N VAL A 8 -4.08 -1.56 15.86
CA VAL A 8 -3.82 -1.76 14.43
C VAL A 8 -2.77 -2.86 14.27
N SER A 9 -3.16 -3.96 13.63
CA SER A 9 -2.23 -4.99 13.18
C SER A 9 -2.00 -4.85 11.68
N VAL A 10 -0.74 -4.85 11.26
CA VAL A 10 -0.36 -4.76 9.84
C VAL A 10 0.36 -6.02 9.40
N LEU A 11 0.03 -6.50 8.21
CA LEU A 11 0.82 -7.50 7.50
C LEU A 11 1.74 -6.76 6.53
N ARG A 12 3.05 -7.04 6.62
CA ARG A 12 4.07 -6.43 5.74
C ARG A 12 4.66 -7.50 4.84
N VAL A 13 4.68 -7.22 3.54
CA VAL A 13 5.41 -8.02 2.56
C VAL A 13 6.70 -7.28 2.20
N VAL A 14 7.84 -7.97 2.29
CA VAL A 14 9.15 -7.43 1.93
C VAL A 14 9.53 -7.97 0.56
N ILE A 15 9.78 -7.08 -0.39
CA ILE A 15 10.18 -7.43 -1.76
C ILE A 15 11.71 -7.48 -1.82
N ARG A 16 12.24 -8.62 -2.23
CA ARG A 16 13.68 -8.90 -2.40
C ARG A 16 14.01 -9.03 -3.89
N GLU A 17 15.30 -9.13 -4.24
CA GLU A 17 15.75 -9.23 -5.64
C GLU A 17 15.21 -10.49 -6.36
N ASP A 18 15.02 -11.58 -5.61
CA ASP A 18 14.51 -12.87 -6.08
C ASP A 18 12.98 -12.89 -6.22
N PHE A 19 12.31 -11.84 -5.75
CA PHE A 19 10.86 -11.73 -5.83
C PHE A 19 10.41 -11.32 -7.23
N SER A 20 10.22 -12.32 -8.08
CA SER A 20 9.78 -12.13 -9.47
C SER A 20 8.31 -11.73 -9.57
N ARG A 21 7.92 -11.22 -10.74
CA ARG A 21 6.51 -10.89 -11.05
C ARG A 21 5.59 -12.10 -10.86
N THR A 22 6.02 -13.29 -11.26
CA THR A 22 5.22 -14.52 -11.14
C THR A 22 4.94 -14.87 -9.68
N LEU A 23 5.90 -14.66 -8.78
CA LEU A 23 5.72 -14.84 -7.34
C LEU A 23 4.75 -13.80 -6.75
N ALA A 24 4.83 -12.56 -7.22
CA ALA A 24 3.90 -11.50 -6.82
C ALA A 24 2.45 -11.83 -7.19
N GLU A 25 2.23 -12.27 -8.43
CA GLU A 25 0.89 -12.63 -8.91
C GLU A 25 0.32 -13.83 -8.14
N ARG A 26 1.14 -14.84 -7.85
CA ARG A 26 0.73 -15.98 -7.02
C ARG A 26 0.37 -15.55 -5.59
N LEU A 27 1.18 -14.69 -4.97
CA LEU A 27 0.91 -14.19 -3.63
C LEU A 27 -0.45 -13.46 -3.56
N VAL A 28 -0.77 -12.65 -4.57
CA VAL A 28 -2.07 -11.96 -4.62
C VAL A 28 -3.22 -12.95 -4.75
N LEU A 29 -3.11 -13.95 -5.63
CA LEU A 29 -4.12 -14.99 -5.79
C LEU A 29 -4.32 -15.79 -4.50
N ASP A 30 -3.24 -16.13 -3.82
CA ASP A 30 -3.29 -16.87 -2.55
C ASP A 30 -3.96 -16.04 -1.45
N VAL A 31 -3.69 -14.73 -1.36
CA VAL A 31 -4.37 -13.83 -0.40
C VAL A 31 -5.87 -13.76 -0.67
N ILE A 32 -6.27 -13.61 -1.93
CA ILE A 32 -7.70 -13.58 -2.32
C ILE A 32 -8.38 -14.89 -1.94
N LYS A 33 -7.72 -16.03 -2.20
CA LYS A 33 -8.25 -17.36 -1.86
C LYS A 33 -8.43 -17.53 -0.35
N VAL A 34 -7.41 -17.18 0.44
CA VAL A 34 -7.48 -17.27 1.91
C VAL A 34 -8.57 -16.36 2.48
N LEU A 35 -8.76 -15.16 1.93
CA LEU A 35 -9.86 -14.28 2.35
C LEU A 35 -11.23 -14.93 2.09
N ALA A 36 -11.44 -15.50 0.90
CA ALA A 36 -12.68 -16.19 0.57
C ALA A 36 -12.93 -17.39 1.50
N GLU A 37 -11.90 -18.16 1.85
CA GLU A 37 -12.00 -19.26 2.82
C GLU A 37 -12.35 -18.76 4.23
N LEU A 38 -11.71 -17.67 4.68
CA LEU A 38 -11.98 -17.08 6.00
C LEU A 38 -13.39 -16.51 6.11
N ASP A 39 -13.94 -15.92 5.04
CA ASP A 39 -15.32 -15.40 5.02
C ASP A 39 -16.37 -16.52 5.15
N THR A 40 -16.04 -17.75 4.73
CA THR A 40 -16.95 -18.90 4.86
C THR A 40 -16.91 -19.55 6.25
N LEU A 41 -15.89 -19.25 7.06
CA LEU A 41 -15.76 -19.80 8.41
C LEU A 41 -16.47 -18.89 9.41
N PRO A 42 -17.25 -19.43 10.37
CA PRO A 42 -17.80 -18.63 11.45
C PRO A 42 -16.64 -18.02 12.22
N SER A 43 -16.64 -16.69 12.34
CA SER A 43 -15.62 -15.94 13.06
C SER A 43 -15.44 -16.56 14.45
N LYS A 44 -14.26 -17.12 14.70
CA LYS A 44 -13.91 -17.78 15.98
C LYS A 44 -13.79 -16.78 17.14
N ASN A 45 -14.19 -15.53 16.91
CA ASN A 45 -14.00 -14.39 17.78
C ASN A 45 -15.36 -13.93 18.34
N GLY A 46 -16.14 -14.86 18.90
CA GLY A 46 -17.24 -14.54 19.82
C GLY A 46 -16.78 -13.97 21.17
N GLY A 47 -15.49 -13.65 21.32
CA GLY A 47 -14.91 -13.04 22.51
C GLY A 47 -14.64 -11.56 22.29
N LYS A 48 -15.64 -10.72 22.57
CA LYS A 48 -15.50 -9.31 22.95
C LYS A 48 -14.80 -8.39 21.92
N ILE A 49 -15.37 -8.27 20.71
CA ILE A 49 -15.38 -6.98 20.02
C ILE A 49 -16.57 -6.24 20.63
N GLY A 50 -16.29 -5.33 21.55
CA GLY A 50 -17.31 -4.60 22.31
C GLY A 50 -18.28 -3.87 21.38
N SER A 51 -19.56 -3.95 21.72
CA SER A 51 -20.65 -3.12 21.23
C SER A 51 -20.18 -1.69 20.91
N LEU A 52 -20.30 -1.33 19.65
CA LEU A 52 -20.57 0.04 19.22
C LEU A 52 -21.79 -0.07 18.32
N GLU A 53 -22.92 -0.35 18.95
CA GLU A 53 -24.23 -0.04 18.37
C GLU A 53 -24.45 1.48 18.56
N GLU A 54 -24.69 2.11 17.41
CA GLU A 54 -25.68 3.17 17.15
C GLU A 54 -25.55 4.52 17.90
N GLU A 55 -25.32 5.58 17.12
CA GLU A 55 -26.31 6.67 17.05
C GLU A 55 -26.50 7.17 15.61
N GLU A 56 -27.76 7.39 15.30
CA GLU A 56 -28.39 7.70 14.02
C GLU A 56 -28.32 9.20 13.64
N ASN A 57 -28.39 9.42 12.33
CA ASN A 57 -29.14 10.47 11.64
C ASN A 57 -28.62 11.93 11.60
N GLY A 58 -28.50 12.47 10.38
CA GLY A 58 -28.31 13.91 10.14
C GLY A 58 -27.86 14.26 8.73
N LYS A 59 -28.82 14.28 7.78
CA LYS A 59 -28.71 14.79 6.41
C LYS A 59 -27.77 16.01 6.28
N ASN A 60 -26.74 15.91 5.42
CA ASN A 60 -26.40 17.06 4.59
C ASN A 60 -25.91 16.64 3.21
N GLU A 61 -26.59 17.21 2.24
CA GLU A 61 -26.54 16.99 0.81
C GLU A 61 -25.38 17.80 0.23
N LYS A 62 -24.23 17.16 0.04
CA LYS A 62 -23.28 17.56 -1.01
C LYS A 62 -22.90 16.32 -1.77
N ALA A 63 -23.35 16.27 -3.01
CA ALA A 63 -23.00 15.29 -4.03
C ALA A 63 -21.48 15.26 -4.27
N MET A 64 -20.75 14.66 -3.32
CA MET A 64 -19.38 14.23 -3.52
C MET A 64 -19.51 12.92 -4.29
N LYS A 65 -19.32 12.98 -5.62
CA LYS A 65 -19.20 11.80 -6.49
C LYS A 65 -18.48 10.71 -5.71
N LYS A 66 -19.21 9.64 -5.36
CA LYS A 66 -18.66 8.43 -4.76
C LYS A 66 -17.66 7.91 -5.78
N LYS A 67 -16.37 8.26 -5.62
CA LYS A 67 -15.30 7.72 -6.44
C LYS A 67 -15.39 6.21 -6.33
N THR A 68 -15.62 5.56 -7.46
CA THR A 68 -15.67 4.09 -7.55
C THR A 68 -14.35 3.53 -7.01
N ALA A 69 -14.39 2.35 -6.40
CA ALA A 69 -13.20 1.72 -5.81
C ALA A 69 -11.98 1.73 -6.76
N GLU A 70 -12.25 1.50 -8.04
CA GLU A 70 -11.27 1.54 -9.15
C GLU A 70 -10.56 2.90 -9.35
N GLU A 71 -11.22 4.01 -9.03
CA GLU A 71 -10.63 5.34 -9.14
C GLU A 71 -9.66 5.60 -7.97
N ARG A 72 -10.02 5.14 -6.77
CA ARG A 72 -9.12 5.19 -5.60
C ARG A 72 -7.89 4.32 -5.80
N GLU A 73 -8.05 3.11 -6.32
CA GLU A 73 -6.92 2.21 -6.60
C GLU A 73 -5.97 2.82 -7.63
N ARG A 74 -6.51 3.46 -8.68
CA ARG A 74 -5.70 4.19 -9.67
C ARG A 74 -4.96 5.38 -9.07
N GLU A 75 -5.59 6.12 -8.16
CA GLU A 75 -4.92 7.22 -7.44
C GLU A 75 -3.77 6.71 -6.58
N ILE A 76 -3.97 5.62 -5.85
CA ILE A 76 -2.91 5.01 -5.03
C ILE A 76 -1.75 4.56 -5.91
N VAL A 77 -2.03 3.81 -6.99
CA VAL A 77 -0.99 3.31 -7.90
C VAL A 77 -0.26 4.45 -8.60
N SER A 78 -0.97 5.49 -9.04
CA SER A 78 -0.35 6.65 -9.70
C SER A 78 0.51 7.47 -8.73
N HIS A 79 0.07 7.66 -7.49
CA HIS A 79 0.84 8.32 -6.45
C HIS A 79 2.17 7.59 -6.20
N TRP A 80 2.12 6.28 -5.96
CA TRP A 80 3.34 5.49 -5.72
C TRP A 80 4.24 5.41 -6.96
N ARG A 81 3.67 5.36 -8.17
CA ARG A 81 4.43 5.41 -9.42
C ARG A 81 5.19 6.73 -9.57
N ASN A 82 4.60 7.86 -9.16
CA ASN A 82 5.27 9.16 -9.22
C ASN A 82 6.38 9.27 -8.17
N VAL A 83 6.15 8.80 -6.94
CA VAL A 83 7.16 8.79 -5.87
C VAL A 83 8.37 7.95 -6.26
N THR A 84 8.14 6.77 -6.84
CA THR A 84 9.23 5.87 -7.29
C THR A 84 9.99 6.43 -8.49
N LYS A 85 9.30 7.07 -9.46
CA LYS A 85 9.96 7.78 -10.57
C LYS A 85 10.83 8.94 -10.08
N ALA A 86 10.31 9.76 -9.17
CA ALA A 86 11.07 10.88 -8.60
C ALA A 86 12.35 10.40 -7.90
N ARG A 87 12.25 9.35 -7.06
CA ARG A 87 13.43 8.73 -6.44
C ARG A 87 14.42 8.15 -7.44
N LYS A 88 13.93 7.52 -8.52
CA LYS A 88 14.81 6.98 -9.55
C LYS A 88 15.57 8.10 -10.28
N MET A 89 14.89 9.20 -10.63
CA MET A 89 15.52 10.36 -11.25
C MET A 89 16.56 11.01 -10.33
N GLU A 90 16.29 11.07 -9.02
CA GLU A 90 17.25 11.55 -8.02
C GLU A 90 18.51 10.68 -7.96
N MET A 91 18.35 9.35 -7.99
CA MET A 91 19.49 8.41 -8.05
C MET A 91 20.27 8.49 -9.37
N ASP A 92 19.56 8.63 -10.50
CA ASP A 92 20.19 8.74 -11.84
C ASP A 92 20.95 10.08 -11.99
N ALA A 93 20.46 11.17 -11.37
CA ALA A 93 21.14 12.46 -11.34
C ALA A 93 22.38 12.45 -10.42
N ALA A 94 22.29 11.78 -9.27
CA ALA A 94 23.43 11.61 -8.35
C ALA A 94 24.58 10.80 -8.99
N ASN A 95 24.27 9.83 -9.86
CA ASN A 95 25.29 9.01 -10.54
C ASN A 95 26.03 9.77 -11.67
N GLN A 96 25.40 10.78 -12.27
CA GLN A 96 26.01 11.61 -13.33
C GLN A 96 26.86 12.77 -12.81
N ALA A 97 26.79 13.08 -11.51
CA ALA A 97 27.52 14.19 -10.89
C ALA A 97 28.93 13.83 -10.40
N SER A 98 29.50 12.68 -10.80
CA SER A 98 30.91 12.37 -10.50
C SER A 98 31.83 13.28 -11.31
N PRO A 99 32.78 14.02 -10.69
CA PRO A 99 33.56 15.05 -11.37
C PRO A 99 34.51 14.43 -12.40
N SER A 100 34.48 14.97 -13.61
CA SER A 100 35.43 14.67 -14.68
C SER A 100 36.84 15.07 -14.23
N VAL A 101 37.71 14.09 -13.99
CA VAL A 101 39.13 14.30 -13.70
C VAL A 101 39.76 14.94 -14.92
N THR A 102 40.08 16.23 -14.84
CA THR A 102 40.85 16.91 -15.89
C THR A 102 42.33 16.57 -15.68
N VAL A 103 42.88 15.73 -16.55
CA VAL A 103 44.31 15.46 -16.61
C VAL A 103 44.98 16.66 -17.28
N VAL A 104 45.67 17.49 -16.49
CA VAL A 104 46.57 18.52 -17.02
C VAL A 104 47.90 17.85 -17.34
N ALA A 105 48.24 17.76 -18.62
CA ALA A 105 49.53 17.28 -19.09
C ALA A 105 50.57 18.42 -18.98
N ASN A 106 51.71 18.11 -18.36
CA ASN A 106 52.93 18.95 -18.36
C ASN A 106 53.89 18.47 -19.46
#